data_AF-A0A413T587-F1
#
_entry.id   AF-A0A413T587-F1
#
_cell.length_a   1.000
_cell.length_b   1.000
_cell.length_c   1.000
_cell.angle_alpha   90.00
_cell.angle_beta   90.00
_cell.angle_gamma   90.00
#
_symmetry.space_group_name_H-M   'P 1'
#
loop_
_entity.id
_entity.type
_entity.pdbx_description
1 polymer ?
#
loop_
_entity_poly.entity_id
_entity_poly.type
_entity_poly.pdbx_seq_one_letter_code
_entity_poly.pdbx_strand_id
1 'polypeptide(L)' 'MKTEKTYIHRRVCLCRQCGGTGSVTVYAEKDVRREYPQQKVCPQCQGSGRIWLSGEVVKNIEPYAEPEP' A
#
# COMPACT_ATOMS: atom_id res chain seq x y z
N MET A 1 12.14 2.53 -27.61
CA MET A 1 11.31 2.28 -26.42
C MET A 1 11.65 0.89 -25.90
N LYS A 2 12.15 0.76 -24.68
CA LYS A 2 12.41 -0.54 -24.05
C LYS A 2 11.45 -0.73 -22.88
N THR A 3 10.88 -1.92 -22.78
CA THR A 3 10.04 -2.30 -21.64
C THR A 3 10.74 -3.41 -20.87
N GLU A 4 11.02 -3.18 -19.59
CA GLU A 4 11.62 -4.17 -18.69
C GLU A 4 10.55 -4.65 -17.70
N LYS A 5 10.48 -5.97 -17.50
CA LYS A 5 9.59 -6.59 -16.50
C LYS A 5 10.42 -7.20 -15.39
N THR A 6 10.14 -6.82 -14.14
CA THR A 6 10.75 -7.42 -12.95
C THR A 6 9.66 -8.08 -12.11
N TYR A 7 9.89 -9.34 -11.71
CA TYR A 7 8.94 -10.10 -10.90
C TYR A 7 9.27 -9.98 -9.42
N ILE A 8 8.26 -9.73 -8.58
CA ILE A 8 8.37 -9.75 -7.13
C ILE A 8 7.95 -11.14 -6.65
N HIS A 9 8.93 -11.94 -6.25
CA HIS A 9 8.70 -13.26 -5.67
C HIS A 9 7.78 -13.18 -4.43
N ARG A 10 6.92 -14.19 -4.30
CA ARG A 10 5.95 -14.28 -3.21
C ARG A 10 6.68 -14.32 -1.86
N ARG A 11 6.37 -13.35 -0.99
CA ARG A 11 6.93 -13.27 0.36
C ARG A 11 5.92 -12.71 1.36
N VAL A 12 6.15 -12.97 2.65
CA VAL A 12 5.38 -12.35 3.74
C VAL A 12 5.96 -10.96 4.02
N CYS A 13 5.11 -9.96 4.15
CA CYS A 13 5.46 -8.61 4.53
C CYS A 13 4.49 -8.08 5.60
N LEU A 14 4.87 -6.99 6.26
CA LEU A 14 3.93 -6.24 7.08
C LEU A 14 2.82 -5.64 6.20
N CYS A 15 1.60 -5.66 6.73
CA CYS A 15 0.47 -4.99 6.09
C CYS A 15 0.77 -3.49 6.01
N ARG A 16 0.76 -2.93 4.79
CA ARG A 16 1.05 -1.50 4.57
C ARG A 16 -0.05 -0.59 5.10
N GLN A 17 -1.30 -1.08 5.17
CA GLN A 17 -2.42 -0.28 5.67
C GLN A 17 -2.37 -0.08 7.19
N CYS A 18 -2.01 -1.11 7.97
CA CYS A 18 -1.96 -1.01 9.44
C CYS A 18 -0.54 -0.99 10.02
N GLY A 19 0.50 -1.05 9.19
CA GLY A 19 1.89 -1.07 9.66
C GLY A 19 2.28 -2.30 10.47
N GLY A 20 1.48 -3.38 10.46
CA GLY A 20 1.74 -4.58 11.26
C GLY A 20 0.87 -4.77 12.50
N THR A 21 0.04 -3.79 12.87
CA THR A 21 -0.78 -3.87 14.11
C THR A 21 -1.99 -4.81 14.03
N GLY A 22 -2.49 -5.09 12.83
CA GLY A 22 -3.73 -5.85 12.62
C GLY A 22 -5.01 -5.02 12.78
N SER A 23 -4.91 -3.77 13.21
CA SER A 23 -6.06 -2.87 13.42
C SER A 23 -5.83 -1.49 12.83
N VAL A 24 -6.91 -0.81 12.45
CA VAL A 24 -6.91 0.57 11.97
C VAL A 24 -7.76 1.42 12.89
N THR A 25 -7.27 2.61 13.22
CA THR A 25 -8.03 3.60 13.98
C THR A 25 -8.94 4.37 13.04
N VAL A 26 -10.23 4.39 13.36
CA VAL A 26 -11.27 5.10 12.62
C VAL A 26 -12.06 5.97 13.57
N TYR A 27 -12.49 7.12 13.06
CA TYR A 27 -13.34 8.06 13.78
C TYR A 27 -14.72 8.04 13.14
N ALA A 28 -15.76 8.16 13.96
CA ALA A 28 -17.11 8.31 13.43
C ALA A 28 -17.22 9.66 12.71
N GLU A 29 -18.03 9.75 11.64
CA GLU A 29 -18.22 11.01 10.90
C GLU A 29 -18.73 12.15 11.79
N LYS A 30 -19.50 11.81 12.83
CA LYS A 30 -20.03 12.75 13.83
C LYS A 30 -18.97 13.22 14.83
N ASP A 31 -17.86 12.50 14.96
CA ASP A 31 -16.76 12.83 15.86
C ASP A 31 -15.73 13.73 15.14
N VAL A 32 -16.16 14.96 14.87
CA VAL A 32 -15.34 15.97 14.17
C VAL A 32 -14.07 16.29 14.96
N ARG A 33 -14.14 16.20 16.30
CA ARG A 33 -13.02 16.49 17.20
C ARG A 33 -12.06 15.30 17.38
N ARG A 34 -12.39 14.13 16.83
CA ARG A 34 -11.58 12.90 16.93
C ARG A 34 -11.32 12.48 18.39
N GLU A 35 -12.28 12.72 19.27
CA GLU A 35 -12.18 12.43 20.71
C GLU A 35 -12.43 10.95 21.02
N TYR A 36 -13.11 10.23 20.14
CA TYR A 36 -13.55 8.85 20.33
C TYR A 36 -13.00 7.93 19.24
N PRO A 37 -11.70 7.60 19.28
CA PRO A 37 -11.10 6.66 18.32
C PRO A 37 -11.69 5.26 18.49
N GLN A 38 -12.15 4.67 17.39
CA GLN A 38 -12.56 3.27 17.33
C GLN A 38 -11.47 2.45 16.65
N GLN A 39 -11.12 1.32 17.24
CA GLN A 39 -10.29 0.33 16.56
C GLN A 39 -11.16 -0.63 15.76
N LYS A 40 -10.86 -0.78 14.48
CA LYS A 40 -11.43 -1.82 13.63
C LYS A 40 -10.35 -2.76 13.14
N VAL A 41 -10.73 -4.00 12.89
CA VAL A 41 -9.85 -4.98 12.24
C VAL A 41 -9.39 -4.42 10.90
N CYS A 42 -8.10 -4.50 10.62
CA CYS A 42 -7.56 -4.01 9.36
C CYS A 42 -8.13 -4.85 8.20
N PRO A 43 -8.80 -4.24 7.20
CA PRO A 43 -9.47 -4.99 6.15
C PRO A 43 -8.50 -5.67 5.19
N GLN A 44 -7.29 -5.12 5.00
CA GLN A 44 -6.29 -5.68 4.10
C GLN A 44 -5.64 -6.96 4.65
N CYS A 45 -5.34 -7.01 5.94
CA CYS A 45 -4.69 -8.18 6.55
C CYS A 45 -5.61 -9.02 7.44
N GLN A 46 -6.88 -8.62 7.54
CA GLN A 46 -7.91 -9.30 8.33
C GLN A 46 -7.49 -9.56 9.79
N GLY A 47 -6.76 -8.63 10.39
CA GLY A 47 -6.30 -8.74 11.78
C GLY A 47 -4.92 -9.37 11.97
N SER A 48 -4.34 -9.99 10.94
CA SER A 48 -3.04 -10.68 11.09
C SER A 48 -1.82 -9.74 11.19
N GLY A 49 -1.97 -8.50 10.75
CA GLY A 49 -0.86 -7.55 10.60
C GLY A 49 0.12 -7.89 9.46
N ARG A 50 -0.07 -9.02 8.77
CA ARG A 50 0.83 -9.51 7.73
C ARG A 50 0.07 -9.79 6.44
N ILE A 51 0.75 -9.67 5.31
CA ILE A 51 0.18 -9.98 3.99
C ILE A 51 1.18 -10.77 3.16
N TRP A 52 0.65 -11.54 2.21
CA TRP A 52 1.43 -12.08 1.12
C TRP A 52 1.56 -11.04 0.01
N LEU A 53 2.80 -10.73 -0.37
CA LEU A 53 3.09 -9.82 -1.47
C LEU A 53 3.72 -10.61 -2.62
N SER A 54 3.14 -10.48 -3.80
CA SER A 54 3.70 -10.89 -5.09
C SER A 54 3.21 -9.93 -6.15
N GLY A 55 3.96 -9.74 -7.24
CA GLY A 55 3.55 -8.84 -8.29
C GLY A 55 4.58 -8.70 -9.41
N GLU A 56 4.27 -7.83 -10.36
CA GLU A 56 5.12 -7.52 -11.51
C GLU A 56 5.34 -6.01 -11.57
N VAL A 57 6.56 -5.60 -11.87
CA VAL A 57 6.93 -4.20 -12.08
C VAL A 57 7.31 -4.04 -13.54
N VAL A 58 6.51 -3.27 -14.28
CA VAL A 58 6.75 -2.93 -15.68
C VAL A 58 7.37 -1.55 -15.74
N LYS A 59 8.58 -1.44 -16.29
CA LYS A 59 9.28 -0.16 -16.51
C LYS A 59 9.23 0.18 -17.99
N ASN A 60 8.76 1.38 -18.30
CA ASN A 60 8.84 1.94 -19.64
C ASN A 60 10.01 2.93 -19.66
N ILE A 61 11.00 2.63 -20.50
CA ILE A 61 12.22 3.43 -20.62
C ILE A 61 12.18 4.17 -21.96
N GLU A 62 12.15 5.49 -21.86
CA GLU A 62 12.09 6.41 -22.98
C GLU A 62 13.32 7.34 -22.98
N PRO A 63 13.88 7.66 -24.16
CA PRO A 63 14.94 8.66 -24.27
C PRO A 63 14.42 10.02 -23.81
N TYR A 64 15.25 10.75 -23.07
CA TYR A 64 14.98 12.15 -22.78
C TYR A 64 15.24 13.00 -24.04
N ALA A 65 14.23 13.72 -24.51
CA ALA A 65 14.37 14.79 -25.49
C ALA A 65 14.16 16.11 -24.76
N GLU A 66 15.11 17.05 -24.89
CA GLU A 66 14.92 18.41 -24.37
C GLU A 66 13.70 19.03 -25.04
N PRO A 67 12.76 19.64 -24.29
CA PRO A 67 11.65 20.35 -24.91
C PRO A 67 12.20 21.50 -25.76
N GLU A 68 11.68 21.64 -26.98
CA GLU A 68 11.99 22.80 -27.84
C GLU A 68 11.61 24.10 -27.10
N PRO A 69 12.45 25.16 -27.17
CA PRO A 69 12.23 26.42 -26.46
C PRO A 69 10.99 27.19 -26.94
#